data_AF-A0A2L2WUG3-F1
#
_entry.id   AF-A0A2L2WUG3-F1
#
_cell.length_a   1.000
_cell.length_b   1.000
_cell.length_c   1.000
_cell.angle_alpha   90.00
_cell.angle_beta   90.00
_cell.angle_gamma   90.00
#
_symmetry.space_group_name_H-M   'P 1'
#
loop_
_entity.id
_entity.type
_entity.pdbx_description
1 polymer ?
#
loop_
_entity_poly.entity_id
_entity_poly.type
_entity_poly.pdbx_seq_one_letter_code
_entity_poly.pdbx_strand_id
1 'polypeptide(L)'
;MKTSICVKSFPGFYETIFDERYIESDQRDQLYELYKGFKHLDDWELPESYRSEVAKEFAEMYISELNDKLGLKMELTSESVESPREYNFTTDQVICFVEVGDWDGFVKKVSSLMSQPEYTTELAKIIKENHSDRPGFWSFMSNDIEYWYGAILDPDNTNYLECVLWYLYCLKSGESIYNDGDWNMAEQIYEELSCSRDTMNLIPITDEANKEWEEWRDKEEANTGLH
;
A
#
# COMPACT_ATOMS: atom_id res chain seq x y z
N MET A 1 -17.38 1.33 15.23
CA MET A 1 -16.12 1.65 15.93
C MET A 1 -15.10 2.04 14.87
N LYS A 2 -14.36 3.14 15.06
CA LYS A 2 -13.33 3.58 14.11
C LYS A 2 -11.96 3.30 14.68
N THR A 3 -11.05 2.83 13.85
CA THR A 3 -9.63 2.60 14.20
C THR A 3 -8.78 2.78 12.93
N SER A 4 -7.46 2.69 13.07
CA SER A 4 -6.53 2.79 11.95
C SER A 4 -5.56 1.62 11.95
N ILE A 5 -5.17 1.17 10.76
CA ILE A 5 -4.14 0.14 10.57
C ILE A 5 -3.21 0.52 9.43
N CYS A 6 -1.91 0.27 9.58
CA CYS A 6 -0.94 0.47 8.50
C CYS A 6 -0.86 -0.74 7.55
N VAL A 7 -0.77 -0.46 6.25
CA VAL A 7 -0.57 -1.47 5.20
C VAL A 7 0.87 -2.01 5.30
N LYS A 8 1.03 -3.24 5.80
CA LYS A 8 2.37 -3.84 6.02
C LYS A 8 3.07 -4.30 4.74
N SER A 9 2.33 -4.50 3.65
CA SER A 9 2.86 -4.87 2.33
C SER A 9 3.34 -3.66 1.50
N PHE A 10 3.00 -2.43 1.89
CA PHE A 10 3.38 -1.25 1.12
C PHE A 10 4.90 -1.03 1.20
N PRO A 11 5.62 -1.05 0.06
CA PRO A 11 7.08 -0.94 0.07
C PRO A 11 7.58 0.50 0.30
N GLY A 12 6.68 1.49 0.26
CA GLY A 12 7.02 2.91 0.25
C GLY A 12 7.25 3.47 -1.15
N PHE A 13 7.46 4.78 -1.26
CA PHE A 13 7.78 5.43 -2.54
C PHE A 13 9.29 5.51 -2.79
N TYR A 14 10.08 5.76 -1.75
CA TYR A 14 11.51 6.01 -1.89
C TYR A 14 12.29 4.72 -2.28
N GLU A 15 12.99 4.78 -3.42
CA GLU A 15 13.82 3.70 -3.97
C GLU A 15 13.04 2.39 -4.25
N THR A 16 11.75 2.48 -4.54
CA THR A 16 10.90 1.33 -4.91
C THR A 16 10.39 1.43 -6.35
N ILE A 17 9.58 0.45 -6.78
CA ILE A 17 8.88 0.51 -8.07
C ILE A 17 7.87 1.67 -8.18
N PHE A 18 7.47 2.27 -7.04
CA PHE A 18 6.59 3.43 -6.99
C PHE A 18 7.36 4.75 -6.87
N ASP A 19 8.69 4.73 -6.99
CA ASP A 19 9.49 5.95 -6.95
C ASP A 19 9.23 6.79 -8.20
N GLU A 20 8.75 8.02 -7.99
CA GLU A 20 8.43 8.94 -9.07
C GLU A 20 9.62 9.18 -9.99
N ARG A 21 10.85 9.18 -9.46
CA ARG A 21 12.05 9.43 -10.25
C ARG A 21 12.28 8.35 -11.30
N TYR A 22 11.99 7.09 -10.96
CA TYR A 22 12.13 5.98 -11.89
C TYR A 22 11.01 6.00 -12.93
N ILE A 23 9.78 6.23 -12.48
CA ILE A 23 8.61 6.30 -13.37
C ILE A 23 8.74 7.46 -14.36
N GLU A 24 9.10 8.65 -13.88
CA GLU A 24 9.30 9.83 -14.74
C GLU A 24 10.43 9.62 -15.75
N SER A 25 11.55 9.01 -15.33
CA SER A 25 12.65 8.71 -16.23
C SER A 25 12.21 7.77 -17.35
N ASP A 26 11.58 6.65 -17.00
CA ASP A 26 11.17 5.62 -17.96
C ASP A 26 10.09 6.13 -18.92
N GLN A 27 9.14 6.92 -18.43
CA GLN A 27 8.09 7.53 -19.26
C GLN A 27 8.65 8.61 -20.16
N ARG A 28 9.56 9.44 -19.67
CA ARG A 28 10.15 10.52 -20.46
C ARG A 28 10.96 9.97 -21.63
N ASP A 29 11.71 8.89 -21.43
CA ASP A 29 12.42 8.20 -22.52
C ASP A 29 11.45 7.69 -23.61
N GLN A 30 10.29 7.16 -23.20
CA GLN A 30 9.24 6.73 -24.14
C GLN A 30 8.63 7.90 -24.91
N LEU A 31 8.33 9.01 -24.23
CA LEU A 31 7.78 10.22 -24.87
C LEU A 31 8.73 10.78 -25.93
N TYR A 32 10.03 10.83 -25.64
CA TYR A 32 11.03 11.32 -26.59
C TYR A 32 11.12 10.46 -27.87
N GLU A 33 10.91 9.16 -27.75
CA GLU A 33 10.87 8.26 -28.91
C GLU A 33 9.57 8.37 -29.72
N LEU A 34 8.43 8.53 -29.04
CA LEU A 34 7.11 8.64 -29.68
C LEU A 34 6.89 9.99 -30.35
N TYR A 35 7.20 11.08 -29.64
CA TYR A 35 6.86 12.45 -30.03
C TYR A 35 8.07 13.22 -30.56
N LYS A 36 8.78 12.62 -31.53
CA LYS A 36 9.96 13.21 -32.16
C LYS A 36 9.64 14.59 -32.73
N GLY A 37 10.18 15.62 -32.09
CA GLY A 37 10.05 17.02 -32.51
C GLY A 37 9.15 17.89 -31.63
N PHE A 38 8.50 17.32 -30.61
CA PHE A 38 7.93 18.12 -29.53
C PHE A 38 9.04 18.91 -28.84
N LYS A 39 8.74 20.16 -28.48
CA LYS A 39 9.70 21.08 -27.84
C LYS A 39 9.51 21.16 -26.32
N HIS A 40 8.34 20.77 -25.83
CA HIS A 40 7.92 20.97 -24.45
C HIS A 40 7.72 19.65 -23.68
N LEU A 41 8.39 18.56 -24.06
CA LEU A 41 8.30 17.27 -23.33
C LEU A 41 8.92 17.32 -21.92
N ASP A 42 9.88 18.21 -21.68
CA ASP A 42 10.45 18.42 -20.35
C ASP A 42 9.44 19.07 -19.39
N ASP A 43 8.38 19.70 -19.92
CA ASP A 43 7.28 20.30 -19.16
C ASP A 43 6.14 19.29 -18.90
N TRP A 44 6.44 17.99 -18.98
CA TRP A 44 5.52 16.91 -18.63
C TRP A 44 5.97 16.25 -17.34
N GLU A 45 5.07 16.14 -16.38
CA GLU A 45 5.32 15.63 -15.02
C GLU A 45 4.27 14.58 -14.64
N LEU A 46 4.55 13.79 -13.59
CA LEU A 46 3.52 12.92 -13.04
C LEU A 46 2.35 13.72 -12.48
N PRO A 47 1.11 13.21 -12.57
CA PRO A 47 -0.04 13.87 -11.96
C PRO A 47 0.16 14.05 -10.45
N GLU A 48 -0.25 15.21 -9.91
CA GLU A 48 -0.22 15.45 -8.45
C GLU A 48 -1.00 14.39 -7.65
N SER A 49 -1.98 13.73 -8.29
CA SER A 49 -2.77 12.65 -7.69
C SER A 49 -2.03 11.31 -7.56
N TYR A 50 -0.86 11.14 -8.21
CA TYR A 50 -0.14 9.86 -8.30
C TYR A 50 0.00 9.15 -6.95
N ARG A 51 0.59 9.82 -5.94
CA ARG A 51 0.78 9.22 -4.61
C ARG A 51 -0.53 8.84 -3.93
N SER A 52 -1.56 9.68 -4.09
CA SER A 52 -2.87 9.42 -3.49
C SER A 52 -3.59 8.25 -4.16
N GLU A 53 -3.42 8.08 -5.46
CA GLU A 53 -3.98 6.94 -6.19
C GLU A 53 -3.27 5.63 -5.82
N VAL A 54 -1.94 5.63 -5.72
CA VAL A 54 -1.18 4.48 -5.21
C VAL A 54 -1.65 4.09 -3.81
N ALA A 55 -1.73 5.07 -2.89
CA ALA A 55 -2.14 4.82 -1.52
C ALA A 55 -3.56 4.23 -1.44
N LYS A 56 -4.47 4.75 -2.27
CA LYS A 56 -5.85 4.25 -2.36
C LYS A 56 -5.91 2.80 -2.82
N GLU A 57 -5.20 2.43 -3.88
CA GLU A 57 -5.19 1.05 -4.37
C GLU A 57 -4.62 0.08 -3.33
N PHE A 58 -3.55 0.47 -2.63
CA PHE A 58 -3.01 -0.33 -1.53
C PHE A 58 -4.02 -0.47 -0.39
N ALA A 59 -4.66 0.61 0.03
CA ALA A 59 -5.64 0.58 1.10
C ALA A 59 -6.85 -0.30 0.76
N GLU A 60 -7.40 -0.14 -0.44
CA GLU A 60 -8.56 -0.92 -0.92
C GLU A 60 -8.21 -2.41 -1.04
N MET A 61 -7.10 -2.75 -1.68
CA MET A 61 -6.67 -4.14 -1.85
C MET A 61 -6.35 -4.79 -0.51
N TYR A 62 -5.64 -4.10 0.39
CA TYR A 62 -5.26 -4.63 1.71
C TYR A 62 -6.49 -4.94 2.58
N ILE A 63 -7.46 -4.02 2.65
CA ILE A 63 -8.69 -4.25 3.42
C ILE A 63 -9.53 -5.38 2.80
N SER A 64 -9.61 -5.44 1.47
CA SER A 64 -10.29 -6.50 0.75
C SER A 64 -9.70 -7.88 1.07
N GLU A 65 -8.38 -8.02 0.96
CA GLU A 65 -7.66 -9.26 1.23
C GLU A 65 -7.76 -9.69 2.70
N LEU A 66 -7.65 -8.77 3.66
CA LEU A 66 -7.87 -9.09 5.07
C LEU A 66 -9.30 -9.57 5.33
N ASN A 67 -10.29 -8.91 4.74
CA ASN A 67 -11.69 -9.32 4.88
C ASN A 67 -11.94 -10.70 4.27
N ASP A 68 -11.44 -10.96 3.06
CA ASP A 68 -11.58 -12.24 2.35
C ASP A 68 -10.87 -13.37 3.11
N LYS A 69 -9.56 -13.23 3.32
CA LYS A 69 -8.74 -14.30 3.90
C LYS A 69 -9.09 -14.55 5.35
N LEU A 70 -9.28 -13.52 6.18
CA LEU A 70 -9.56 -13.72 7.61
C LEU A 70 -11.07 -13.85 7.92
N GLY A 71 -11.94 -13.60 6.94
CA GLY A 71 -13.39 -13.60 7.13
C GLY A 71 -13.84 -12.49 8.07
N LEU A 72 -13.26 -11.30 7.90
CA LEU A 72 -13.53 -10.09 8.67
C LEU A 72 -14.53 -9.18 7.95
N LYS A 73 -14.97 -8.13 8.62
CA LYS A 73 -15.89 -7.11 8.08
C LYS A 73 -15.41 -5.72 8.52
N MET A 74 -14.36 -5.26 7.87
CA MET A 74 -13.82 -3.91 8.01
C MET A 74 -14.24 -3.09 6.79
N GLU A 75 -14.75 -1.88 7.01
CA GLU A 75 -15.06 -0.93 5.95
C GLU A 75 -13.95 0.13 5.91
N LEU A 76 -13.30 0.28 4.75
CA LEU A 76 -12.36 1.38 4.54
C LEU A 76 -13.14 2.69 4.43
N THR A 77 -12.84 3.66 5.29
CA THR A 77 -13.50 4.97 5.30
C THR A 77 -12.67 6.07 4.66
N SER A 78 -11.35 5.97 4.77
CA SER A 78 -10.37 6.84 4.13
C SER A 78 -8.96 6.28 4.30
N GLU A 79 -8.00 6.86 3.60
CA GLU A 79 -6.59 6.51 3.62
C GLU A 79 -5.70 7.76 3.69
N SER A 80 -4.47 7.60 4.17
CA SER A 80 -3.45 8.66 4.12
C SER A 80 -2.05 8.08 3.97
N VAL A 81 -1.14 8.87 3.41
CA VAL A 81 0.29 8.57 3.38
C VAL A 81 0.99 9.31 4.51
N GLU A 82 1.78 8.59 5.30
CA GLU A 82 2.70 9.17 6.28
C GLU A 82 4.14 8.97 5.80
N SER A 83 4.82 10.07 5.48
CA SER A 83 6.24 10.05 5.10
C SER A 83 7.12 10.30 6.33
N PRO A 84 8.20 9.54 6.51
CA PRO A 84 9.13 9.77 7.61
C PRO A 84 9.91 11.06 7.43
N ARG A 85 10.40 11.62 8.54
CA ARG A 85 11.26 12.82 8.48
C ARG A 85 12.61 12.54 7.79
N GLU A 86 13.13 11.33 7.96
CA GLU A 86 14.37 10.86 7.35
C GLU A 86 14.22 9.39 6.92
N TYR A 87 14.58 9.09 5.68
CA TYR A 87 14.44 7.76 5.07
C TYR A 87 15.55 6.75 5.44
N ASN A 88 16.20 6.94 6.59
CA ASN A 88 17.36 6.13 6.97
C ASN A 88 16.99 4.74 7.51
N PHE A 89 15.80 4.61 8.11
CA PHE A 89 15.36 3.38 8.80
C PHE A 89 13.89 3.05 8.61
N THR A 90 13.17 3.88 7.84
CA THR A 90 11.73 3.76 7.63
C THR A 90 11.39 4.44 6.30
N THR A 91 10.30 4.02 5.70
CA THR A 91 9.79 4.50 4.42
C THR A 91 8.37 5.00 4.61
N ASP A 92 7.77 5.51 3.54
CA ASP A 92 6.37 5.94 3.54
C ASP A 92 5.44 4.81 4.00
N GLN A 93 4.40 5.16 4.74
CA GLN A 93 3.38 4.22 5.19
C GLN A 93 2.01 4.64 4.66
N VAL A 94 1.22 3.66 4.23
CA VAL A 94 -0.21 3.87 3.96
C VAL A 94 -1.00 3.51 5.22
N ILE A 95 -1.77 4.45 5.73
CA ILE A 95 -2.65 4.30 6.88
C ILE A 95 -4.08 4.15 6.38
N CYS A 96 -4.72 3.04 6.73
CA CYS A 96 -6.13 2.79 6.46
C CYS A 96 -6.97 3.18 7.68
N PHE A 97 -7.91 4.11 7.52
CA PHE A 97 -8.92 4.41 8.53
C PHE A 97 -10.14 3.52 8.29
N VAL A 98 -10.42 2.62 9.23
CA VAL A 98 -11.44 1.59 9.07
C VAL A 98 -12.56 1.72 10.10
N GLU A 99 -13.76 1.38 9.67
CA GLU A 99 -14.93 1.22 10.52
C GLU A 99 -15.31 -0.25 10.68
N VAL A 100 -15.51 -0.64 11.93
CA VAL A 100 -15.98 -1.97 12.33
C VAL A 100 -17.30 -1.81 13.07
N GLY A 101 -18.38 -2.35 12.51
CA GLY A 101 -19.73 -2.20 13.07
C GLY A 101 -19.90 -2.84 14.46
N ASP A 102 -19.49 -4.10 14.61
CA ASP A 102 -19.51 -4.85 15.88
C ASP A 102 -18.07 -5.15 16.32
N TRP A 103 -17.52 -4.29 17.19
CA TRP A 103 -16.14 -4.42 17.68
C TRP A 103 -15.94 -5.70 18.51
N ASP A 104 -16.87 -6.01 19.41
CA ASP A 104 -16.78 -7.20 20.26
C ASP A 104 -16.82 -8.47 19.41
N GLY A 105 -17.68 -8.52 18.39
CA GLY A 105 -17.74 -9.61 17.42
C GLY A 105 -16.46 -9.74 16.60
N PHE A 106 -15.91 -8.61 16.17
CA PHE A 106 -14.64 -8.55 15.44
C PHE A 106 -13.47 -9.08 16.28
N VAL A 107 -13.29 -8.57 17.50
CA VAL A 107 -12.19 -9.03 18.37
C VAL A 107 -12.37 -10.50 18.72
N LYS A 108 -13.59 -10.95 19.03
CA LYS A 108 -13.86 -12.40 19.23
C LYS A 108 -13.47 -13.25 18.03
N LYS A 109 -13.73 -12.77 16.82
CA LYS A 109 -13.34 -13.46 15.57
C LYS A 109 -11.82 -13.52 15.44
N VAL A 110 -11.12 -12.41 15.65
CA VAL A 110 -9.66 -12.34 15.62
C VAL A 110 -9.04 -13.24 16.69
N SER A 111 -9.48 -13.14 17.95
CA SER A 111 -9.03 -14.02 19.03
C SER A 111 -9.32 -15.49 18.73
N SER A 112 -10.48 -15.80 18.14
CA SER A 112 -10.79 -17.17 17.73
C SER A 112 -9.85 -17.69 16.64
N LEU A 113 -9.36 -16.84 15.73
CA LEU A 113 -8.33 -17.20 14.75
C LEU A 113 -6.98 -17.42 15.45
N MET A 114 -6.59 -16.53 16.35
CA MET A 114 -5.35 -16.66 17.14
C MET A 114 -5.30 -17.95 17.97
N SER A 115 -6.46 -18.45 18.42
CA SER A 115 -6.57 -19.67 19.23
C SER A 115 -6.68 -20.97 18.42
N GLN A 116 -6.70 -20.90 17.08
CA GLN A 116 -6.78 -22.12 16.26
C GLN A 116 -5.48 -22.93 16.42
N PRO A 117 -5.56 -24.25 16.69
CA PRO A 117 -4.37 -25.08 16.95
C PRO A 117 -3.29 -24.99 15.87
N GLU A 118 -3.68 -24.81 14.61
CA GLU A 118 -2.81 -24.62 13.46
C GLU A 118 -2.05 -23.30 13.46
N TYR A 119 -2.56 -22.25 14.13
CA TYR A 119 -1.96 -20.92 14.14
C TYR A 119 -1.32 -20.57 15.49
N THR A 120 -1.92 -20.94 16.62
CA THR A 120 -1.48 -20.51 17.96
C THR A 120 0.02 -20.74 18.20
N THR A 121 0.52 -21.92 17.84
CA THR A 121 1.91 -22.30 18.10
C THR A 121 2.89 -21.48 17.25
N GLU A 122 2.59 -21.33 15.95
CA GLU A 122 3.46 -20.58 15.05
C GLU A 122 3.36 -19.07 15.33
N LEU A 123 2.15 -18.56 15.59
CA LEU A 123 1.92 -17.17 15.98
C LEU A 123 2.71 -16.80 17.24
N ALA A 124 2.70 -17.65 18.27
CA ALA A 124 3.48 -17.42 19.49
C ALA A 124 4.99 -17.38 19.21
N LYS A 125 5.48 -18.21 18.29
CA LYS A 125 6.88 -18.20 17.85
C LYS A 125 7.22 -16.92 17.08
N ILE A 126 6.37 -16.51 16.13
CA ILE A 126 6.53 -15.27 15.37
C ILE A 126 6.56 -14.05 16.30
N ILE A 127 5.63 -13.97 17.25
CA ILE A 127 5.58 -12.89 18.24
C ILE A 127 6.88 -12.87 19.05
N LYS A 128 7.33 -14.04 19.52
CA LYS A 128 8.54 -14.15 20.31
C LYS A 128 9.79 -13.74 19.53
N GLU A 129 9.90 -14.14 18.27
CA GLU A 129 11.05 -13.82 17.42
C GLU A 129 11.11 -12.33 17.07
N ASN A 130 9.97 -11.71 16.75
CA ASN A 130 9.90 -10.31 16.31
C ASN A 130 9.91 -9.29 17.46
N HIS A 131 9.37 -9.65 18.62
CA HIS A 131 9.14 -8.71 19.72
C HIS A 131 9.95 -9.02 20.98
N SER A 132 11.01 -9.85 20.87
CA SER A 132 11.98 -10.03 21.95
C SER A 132 13.13 -9.04 21.85
N ASP A 133 13.60 -8.57 23.01
CA ASP A 133 14.79 -7.73 23.11
C ASP A 133 16.02 -8.43 22.50
N ARG A 134 16.84 -7.65 21.80
CA ARG A 134 18.12 -8.09 21.24
C ARG A 134 19.19 -7.09 21.65
N PRO A 135 20.48 -7.46 21.71
CA PRO A 135 21.54 -6.50 22.03
C PRO A 135 21.47 -5.26 21.11
N GLY A 136 21.21 -4.09 21.69
CA GLY A 136 21.03 -2.83 20.95
C GLY A 136 19.61 -2.53 20.46
N PHE A 137 18.62 -3.38 20.74
CA PHE A 137 17.22 -3.19 20.39
C PHE A 137 16.31 -3.57 21.56
N TRP A 138 15.48 -2.62 22.01
CA TRP A 138 14.47 -2.84 23.04
C TRP A 138 13.09 -2.89 22.37
N SER A 139 12.36 -3.97 22.55
CA SER A 139 11.01 -4.09 22.00
C SER A 139 10.04 -3.26 22.84
N PHE A 140 9.21 -2.46 22.15
CA PHE A 140 8.11 -1.73 22.80
C PHE A 140 6.83 -2.58 22.94
N MET A 141 6.82 -3.78 22.38
CA MET A 141 5.69 -4.72 22.42
C MET A 141 6.07 -5.99 23.19
N SER A 142 5.09 -6.57 23.87
CA SER A 142 5.24 -7.83 24.61
C SER A 142 5.59 -8.99 23.67
N ASN A 143 6.43 -9.92 24.12
CA ASN A 143 6.71 -11.18 23.41
C ASN A 143 5.82 -12.35 23.86
N ASP A 144 4.84 -12.10 24.74
CA ASP A 144 3.88 -13.08 25.25
C ASP A 144 2.55 -12.97 24.51
N ILE A 145 2.17 -14.03 23.78
CA ILE A 145 0.90 -14.10 23.05
C ILE A 145 -0.32 -13.91 23.96
N GLU A 146 -0.25 -14.33 25.23
CA GLU A 146 -1.37 -14.16 26.17
C GLU A 146 -1.65 -12.68 26.45
N TYR A 147 -0.61 -11.85 26.47
CA TYR A 147 -0.76 -10.40 26.58
C TYR A 147 -1.49 -9.83 25.35
N TRP A 148 -1.23 -10.37 24.17
CA TRP A 148 -1.78 -9.85 22.91
C TRP A 148 -3.30 -10.02 22.84
N TYR A 149 -3.86 -11.10 23.40
CA TYR A 149 -5.30 -11.28 23.51
C TYR A 149 -5.99 -10.14 24.27
N GLY A 150 -5.34 -9.64 25.33
CA GLY A 150 -5.84 -8.48 26.08
C GLY A 150 -5.60 -7.17 25.35
N ALA A 151 -4.44 -7.04 24.68
CA ALA A 151 -4.03 -5.82 24.00
C ALA A 151 -4.96 -5.43 22.85
N ILE A 152 -5.47 -6.40 22.07
CA ILE A 152 -6.34 -6.14 20.92
C ILE A 152 -7.79 -5.80 21.30
N LEU A 153 -8.17 -5.89 22.58
CA LEU A 153 -9.49 -5.47 23.04
C LEU A 153 -9.65 -3.95 22.98
N ASP A 154 -8.54 -3.23 23.16
CA ASP A 154 -8.48 -1.78 23.11
C ASP A 154 -8.40 -1.30 21.63
N PRO A 155 -9.42 -0.62 21.10
CA PRO A 155 -9.42 -0.12 19.72
C PRO A 155 -8.36 0.94 19.44
N ASP A 156 -7.82 1.58 20.48
CA ASP A 156 -6.76 2.58 20.35
C ASP A 156 -5.36 1.94 20.32
N ASN A 157 -5.25 0.64 20.63
CA ASN A 157 -3.98 -0.09 20.62
C ASN A 157 -3.69 -0.74 19.25
N THR A 158 -3.57 0.12 18.23
CA THR A 158 -3.49 -0.30 16.82
C THR A 158 -2.25 -1.15 16.52
N ASN A 159 -1.11 -0.88 17.18
CA ASN A 159 0.15 -1.61 16.95
C ASN A 159 -0.01 -3.13 17.10
N TYR A 160 -0.71 -3.58 18.14
CA TYR A 160 -0.94 -5.02 18.37
C TYR A 160 -1.93 -5.58 17.34
N LEU A 161 -3.01 -4.84 17.07
CA LEU A 161 -4.02 -5.27 16.11
C LEU A 161 -3.43 -5.43 14.71
N GLU A 162 -2.67 -4.45 14.23
CA GLU A 162 -1.98 -4.47 12.96
C GLU A 162 -1.08 -5.70 12.81
N CYS A 163 -0.24 -5.96 13.81
CA CYS A 163 0.65 -7.13 13.80
C CYS A 163 -0.13 -8.44 13.80
N VAL A 164 -1.21 -8.55 14.59
CA VAL A 164 -2.04 -9.76 14.63
C VAL A 164 -2.70 -10.02 13.28
N LEU A 165 -3.31 -9.00 12.68
CA LEU A 165 -3.97 -9.13 11.37
C LEU A 165 -2.98 -9.56 10.30
N TRP A 166 -1.79 -8.93 10.28
CA TRP A 166 -0.71 -9.29 9.38
C TRP A 166 -0.23 -10.73 9.57
N TYR A 167 0.14 -11.12 10.79
CA TYR A 167 0.65 -12.47 11.05
C TYR A 167 -0.38 -13.57 10.78
N LEU A 168 -1.64 -13.34 11.17
CA LEU A 168 -2.73 -14.28 10.87
C LEU A 168 -2.95 -14.41 9.37
N TYR A 169 -2.87 -13.30 8.63
CA TYR A 169 -2.95 -13.35 7.18
C TYR A 169 -1.84 -14.25 6.63
N CYS A 170 -0.58 -13.96 6.93
CA CYS A 170 0.57 -14.72 6.41
C CYS A 170 0.47 -16.21 6.74
N LEU A 171 0.09 -16.55 7.97
CA LEU A 171 -0.12 -17.94 8.39
C LEU A 171 -1.23 -18.64 7.58
N LYS A 172 -2.26 -17.91 7.17
CA LYS A 172 -3.40 -18.45 6.44
C LYS A 172 -3.17 -18.52 4.93
N SER A 173 -2.47 -17.55 4.36
CA SER A 173 -2.15 -17.49 2.93
C SER A 173 -0.89 -18.28 2.57
N GLY A 174 -0.02 -18.58 3.56
CA GLY A 174 1.29 -19.18 3.33
C GLY A 174 2.36 -18.16 2.93
N GLU A 175 2.07 -16.88 3.06
CA GLU A 175 2.97 -15.77 2.72
C GLU A 175 4.10 -15.62 3.74
N SER A 176 5.22 -15.03 3.30
CA SER A 176 6.33 -14.76 4.20
C SER A 176 5.99 -13.65 5.19
N ILE A 177 6.42 -13.83 6.44
CA ILE A 177 6.36 -12.80 7.49
C ILE A 177 7.63 -11.95 7.51
N TYR A 178 8.74 -12.53 7.04
CA TYR A 178 10.08 -11.95 7.06
C TYR A 178 10.50 -11.68 5.61
N ASN A 179 10.80 -10.41 5.29
CA ASN A 179 11.07 -9.86 3.95
C ASN A 179 9.80 -9.57 3.16
N ASP A 180 9.75 -8.37 2.56
CA ASP A 180 9.00 -7.92 1.37
C ASP A 180 7.76 -8.75 1.04
N GLY A 181 7.00 -9.10 2.08
CA GLY A 181 5.88 -10.03 2.04
C GLY A 181 4.75 -9.24 1.45
N ASP A 182 4.81 -9.07 0.14
CA ASP A 182 3.97 -8.10 -0.52
C ASP A 182 2.70 -8.79 -1.05
N TRP A 183 2.57 -10.12 -0.97
CA TRP A 183 1.45 -10.86 -1.60
C TRP A 183 1.39 -10.60 -3.12
N ASN A 184 2.52 -10.18 -3.72
CA ASN A 184 2.60 -9.55 -5.05
C ASN A 184 1.64 -8.34 -5.21
N MET A 185 1.26 -7.67 -4.13
CA MET A 185 0.34 -6.54 -4.12
C MET A 185 0.96 -5.34 -4.82
N ALA A 186 2.22 -5.01 -4.54
CA ALA A 186 2.99 -3.99 -5.25
C ALA A 186 3.04 -4.29 -6.74
N GLU A 187 3.35 -5.53 -7.15
CA GLU A 187 3.36 -5.89 -8.57
C GLU A 187 1.97 -5.76 -9.22
N GLN A 188 0.92 -6.26 -8.57
CA GLN A 188 -0.45 -6.18 -9.06
C GLN A 188 -0.95 -4.73 -9.17
N ILE A 189 -0.68 -3.91 -8.16
CA ILE A 189 -1.05 -2.50 -8.15
C ILE A 189 -0.23 -1.75 -9.20
N TYR A 190 1.06 -2.04 -9.33
CA TYR A 190 1.89 -1.43 -10.36
C TYR A 190 1.36 -1.75 -11.77
N GLU A 191 0.99 -3.01 -12.03
CA GLU A 191 0.39 -3.41 -13.31
C GLU A 191 -0.95 -2.69 -13.55
N GLU A 192 -1.83 -2.66 -12.56
CA GLU A 192 -3.13 -1.97 -12.67
C GLU A 192 -2.97 -0.46 -12.94
N LEU A 193 -2.07 0.21 -12.21
CA LEU A 193 -1.84 1.64 -12.36
C LEU A 193 -1.16 2.01 -13.68
N SER A 194 -0.23 1.18 -14.14
CA SER A 194 0.51 1.41 -15.39
C SER A 194 -0.31 1.06 -16.63
N CYS A 195 -1.14 0.01 -16.59
CA CYS A 195 -1.80 -0.53 -17.78
C CYS A 195 -3.27 -0.13 -17.90
N SER A 196 -3.98 0.06 -16.79
CA SER A 196 -5.44 0.24 -16.80
C SER A 196 -5.89 1.69 -16.60
N ARG A 197 -5.06 2.53 -15.96
CA ARG A 197 -5.52 3.83 -15.42
C ARG A 197 -4.72 5.04 -15.88
N ASP A 198 -3.64 4.86 -16.63
CA ASP A 198 -2.74 5.94 -17.07
C ASP A 198 -2.19 6.81 -15.91
N THR A 199 -2.32 6.36 -14.65
CA THR A 199 -1.90 7.09 -13.44
C THR A 199 -0.39 7.34 -13.42
N MET A 200 0.37 6.49 -14.12
CA MET A 200 1.82 6.58 -14.24
C MET A 200 2.28 7.33 -15.49
N ASN A 201 1.37 7.87 -16.32
CA ASN A 201 1.75 8.62 -17.51
C ASN A 201 2.04 10.07 -17.15
N LEU A 202 3.07 10.65 -17.77
CA LEU A 202 3.33 12.08 -17.62
C LEU A 202 2.26 12.87 -18.34
N ILE A 203 1.90 14.02 -17.77
CA ILE A 203 0.93 14.95 -18.33
C ILE A 203 1.58 16.32 -18.54
N PRO A 204 1.20 17.06 -19.59
CA PRO A 204 1.67 18.43 -19.80
C PRO A 204 1.18 19.36 -18.69
N ILE A 205 2.11 20.06 -18.03
CA ILE A 205 1.79 20.97 -16.91
C ILE A 205 1.82 22.45 -17.27
N THR A 206 2.42 22.82 -18.41
CA THR A 206 2.45 24.21 -18.91
C THR A 206 1.42 24.45 -20.00
N ASP A 207 1.01 25.71 -20.19
CA ASP A 207 0.09 26.10 -21.27
C ASP A 207 0.70 25.76 -22.65
N GLU A 208 2.00 25.95 -22.81
CA GLU A 208 2.73 25.64 -24.04
C GLU A 208 2.76 24.14 -24.34
N ALA A 209 3.05 23.30 -23.34
CA ALA A 209 3.05 21.84 -23.48
C ALA A 209 1.64 21.31 -23.78
N ASN A 210 0.63 21.84 -23.09
CA ASN A 210 -0.77 21.49 -23.31
C ASN A 210 -1.20 21.83 -24.74
N LYS A 211 -0.84 23.03 -25.21
CA LYS A 211 -1.17 23.45 -26.57
C LYS A 211 -0.46 22.59 -27.62
N GLU A 212 0.82 22.27 -27.43
CA GLU A 212 1.57 21.39 -28.35
C GLU A 212 0.93 20.01 -28.42
N TRP A 213 0.50 19.46 -27.27
CA TRP A 213 -0.21 18.19 -27.18
C TRP A 213 -1.56 18.21 -27.91
N GLU A 214 -2.40 19.23 -27.65
CA GLU A 214 -3.70 19.38 -28.31
C GLU A 214 -3.56 19.51 -29.82
N GLU A 215 -2.63 20.34 -30.30
CA GLU A 215 -2.37 20.50 -31.74
C GLU A 215 -1.90 19.21 -32.43
N TRP A 216 -1.21 18.32 -31.72
CA TRP A 216 -0.83 17.01 -32.23
C TRP A 216 -2.01 16.05 -32.24
N ARG A 217 -2.75 15.97 -31.13
CA ARG A 217 -3.93 15.10 -31.00
C ARG A 217 -4.97 15.40 -32.08
N ASP A 218 -5.29 16.68 -32.29
CA ASP A 218 -6.26 17.11 -33.30
C ASP A 218 -5.82 16.74 -34.74
N LYS A 219 -4.51 16.76 -35.01
CA LYS A 219 -3.96 16.33 -36.32
C LYS A 219 -4.04 14.81 -36.51
N GLU A 220 -3.74 14.04 -35.48
CA GLU A 220 -3.83 12.57 -35.53
C GLU A 220 -5.28 12.08 -35.63
N GLU A 221 -6.21 12.70 -34.91
CA GLU A 221 -7.65 12.43 -35.04
C GLU A 221 -8.16 12.75 -36.46
N ALA A 222 -7.74 13.89 -37.02
CA ALA A 222 -8.07 14.24 -38.41
C ALA A 222 -7.47 13.26 -39.45
N ASN A 223 -6.31 12.66 -39.15
CA ASN A 223 -5.65 11.68 -40.03
C ASN A 223 -6.23 10.26 -39.91
N THR A 224 -6.79 9.90 -38.76
CA THR A 224 -7.34 8.55 -38.49
C THR A 224 -8.82 8.40 -38.85
N GLY A 225 -9.55 9.49 -39.07
CA GLY A 225 -10.88 9.49 -39.70
C GLY A 225 -11.99 8.85 -38.86
N LEU A 226 -11.83 8.74 -37.54
CA LEU A 226 -12.88 8.32 -36.62
C LEU A 226 -13.75 9.52 -36.24
N HIS A 227 -14.82 9.74 -37.00
CA HIS A 227 -15.97 10.58 -36.64
C HIS A 227 -17.11 9.76 -36.06
#